data_AF-A0A1J9P686-F1
#
_entry.id   AF-A0A1J9P686-F1
#
_cell.length_a   1.000
_cell.length_b   1.000
_cell.length_c   1.000
_cell.angle_alpha   90.00
_cell.angle_beta   90.00
_cell.angle_gamma   90.00
#
_symmetry.space_group_name_H-M   'P 1'
#
loop_
_entity.id
_entity.type
_entity.pdbx_description
1 polymer ?
#
loop_
_entity_poly.entity_id
_entity_poly.type
_entity_poly.pdbx_seq_one_letter_code
_entity_poly.pdbx_strand_id
1 'polypeptide(L)'
;MARPPYDPHTQAKTITCNGGENYHPSGTRTFTYREFACLQTFPLEHRFCGKSVKRQIGNAVPPVLGRAIFLEVRRALEGIDRVDGVEGRGKVGGVVGVDVDLREVVEIL
;
A
#
# COMPACT_ATOMS: atom_id res chain seq x y z
N MET A 1 -24.35 -18.50 8.57
CA MET A 1 -23.77 -19.24 9.71
C MET A 1 -22.70 -18.38 10.34
N ALA A 2 -22.78 -18.11 11.64
CA ALA A 2 -21.76 -17.34 12.36
C ALA A 2 -20.49 -18.18 12.48
N ARG A 3 -19.32 -17.57 12.23
CA ARG A 3 -18.00 -18.19 12.40
C ARG A 3 -17.56 -18.04 13.86
N PRO A 4 -16.65 -18.90 14.38
CA PRO A 4 -16.12 -18.70 15.72
C PRO A 4 -15.39 -17.34 15.81
N PRO A 5 -15.58 -16.58 16.90
CA PRO A 5 -14.76 -15.41 17.16
C PRO A 5 -13.28 -15.78 17.24
N TYR A 6 -12.40 -14.85 16.89
CA TYR A 6 -10.95 -15.05 16.94
C TYR A 6 -10.23 -13.80 17.46
N ASP A 7 -8.96 -13.95 17.85
CA ASP A 7 -8.15 -12.85 18.37
C ASP A 7 -7.87 -11.79 17.27
N PRO A 8 -8.30 -10.53 17.45
CA PRO A 8 -8.08 -9.45 16.49
C PRO A 8 -6.59 -9.13 16.24
N HIS A 9 -5.68 -9.54 17.12
CA HIS A 9 -4.24 -9.33 16.96
C HIS A 9 -3.55 -10.39 16.11
N THR A 10 -4.30 -11.36 15.58
CA THR A 10 -3.77 -12.36 14.65
C THR A 10 -3.68 -11.78 13.23
N GLN A 11 -2.68 -12.23 12.47
CA GLN A 11 -2.51 -11.83 11.08
C GLN A 11 -3.73 -12.21 10.22
N ALA A 12 -4.21 -11.25 9.43
CA ALA A 12 -5.26 -11.51 8.44
C ALA A 12 -4.76 -12.43 7.32
N LYS A 13 -5.66 -13.26 6.78
CA LYS A 13 -5.34 -14.04 5.57
C LYS A 13 -5.23 -13.09 4.37
N THR A 14 -4.59 -13.55 3.30
CA THR A 14 -4.46 -12.78 2.06
C THR A 14 -5.81 -12.21 1.61
N ILE A 15 -5.88 -10.89 1.48
CA ILE A 15 -7.06 -10.21 0.95
C ILE A 15 -7.08 -10.43 -0.56
N THR A 16 -8.04 -11.21 -1.04
CA THR A 16 -8.23 -11.45 -2.49
C THR A 16 -9.36 -10.58 -3.04
N CYS A 17 -9.58 -10.61 -4.35
CA CYS A 17 -10.69 -9.94 -5.03
C CYS A 17 -12.09 -10.21 -4.44
N ASN A 18 -12.23 -11.35 -3.75
CA ASN A 18 -13.46 -11.81 -3.14
C ASN A 18 -13.44 -11.63 -1.60
N GLY A 19 -12.36 -11.07 -1.04
CA GLY A 19 -12.08 -10.95 0.39
C GLY A 19 -11.52 -12.22 1.05
N GLY A 20 -11.50 -13.34 0.34
CA GLY A 20 -11.06 -14.64 0.86
C GLY A 20 -11.87 -15.11 2.06
N GLU A 21 -11.23 -15.87 2.94
CA GLU A 21 -11.82 -16.38 4.18
C GLU A 21 -11.77 -15.39 5.33
N ASN A 22 -11.54 -14.10 5.06
CA ASN A 22 -11.47 -13.07 6.08
C ASN A 22 -12.87 -12.65 6.57
N TYR A 23 -13.02 -12.46 7.87
CA TYR A 23 -14.25 -12.00 8.51
C TYR A 23 -13.92 -11.18 9.75
N HIS A 24 -14.87 -10.45 10.28
CA HIS A 24 -14.65 -9.62 11.46
C HIS A 24 -14.31 -10.52 12.68
N PRO A 25 -13.40 -10.10 13.59
CA PRO A 25 -13.01 -10.88 14.78
C PRO A 25 -14.17 -11.38 15.64
N SER A 26 -15.30 -10.69 15.62
CA SER A 26 -16.53 -11.13 16.29
C SER A 26 -17.16 -12.42 15.73
N GLY A 27 -16.77 -12.88 14.54
CA GLY A 27 -17.39 -14.04 13.89
C GLY A 27 -18.76 -13.79 13.26
N THR A 28 -19.35 -12.61 13.48
CA THR A 28 -20.76 -12.31 13.14
C THR A 28 -20.95 -11.73 11.74
N ARG A 29 -19.90 -11.21 11.10
CA ARG A 29 -19.97 -10.55 9.79
C ARG A 29 -18.65 -10.62 9.03
N THR A 30 -18.68 -10.30 7.74
CA THR A 30 -17.45 -10.04 6.97
C THR A 30 -16.88 -8.65 7.29
N PHE A 31 -15.64 -8.41 6.88
CA PHE A 31 -15.10 -7.05 6.86
C PHE A 31 -15.90 -6.16 5.90
N THR A 32 -16.00 -4.89 6.27
CA THR A 32 -16.46 -3.79 5.42
C THR A 32 -15.40 -3.47 4.38
N TYR A 33 -15.78 -2.75 3.31
CA TYR A 33 -14.80 -2.30 2.32
C TYR A 33 -13.72 -1.40 2.92
N ARG A 34 -14.06 -0.58 3.93
CA ARG A 34 -13.08 0.27 4.59
C ARG A 34 -12.09 -0.55 5.42
N GLU A 35 -12.55 -1.56 6.15
CA GLU A 35 -11.66 -2.47 6.89
C GLU A 35 -10.71 -3.21 5.94
N PHE A 36 -11.20 -3.72 4.80
CA PHE A 36 -10.34 -4.32 3.78
C PHE A 36 -9.31 -3.31 3.23
N ALA A 37 -9.72 -2.07 2.97
CA ALA A 37 -8.84 -1.02 2.46
C ALA A 37 -7.74 -0.66 3.49
N CYS A 38 -8.08 -0.56 4.77
CA CYS A 38 -7.12 -0.32 5.84
C CYS A 38 -6.09 -1.46 5.94
N LEU A 39 -6.54 -2.72 5.83
CA LEU A 39 -5.63 -3.89 5.80
C LEU A 39 -4.69 -3.86 4.57
N GLN A 40 -5.15 -3.28 3.46
CA GLN A 40 -4.36 -3.01 2.27
C GLN A 40 -3.56 -1.70 2.37
N THR A 41 -3.51 -1.05 3.54
CA THR A 41 -2.76 0.20 3.80
C THR A 41 -3.22 1.42 3.01
N PHE A 42 -4.46 1.42 2.50
CA PHE A 42 -5.03 2.62 1.89
C PHE A 42 -5.25 3.71 2.94
N PRO A 43 -4.99 4.99 2.59
CA PRO A 43 -5.39 6.13 3.41
C PRO A 43 -6.90 6.13 3.67
N LEU A 44 -7.32 6.68 4.83
CA LEU A 44 -8.74 6.73 5.21
C LEU A 44 -9.56 7.59 4.23
N GLU A 45 -8.93 8.61 3.67
CA GLU A 45 -9.49 9.57 2.72
C GLU A 45 -9.61 9.00 1.30
N HIS A 46 -8.95 7.88 1.00
CA HIS A 46 -9.00 7.28 -0.33
C HIS A 46 -10.43 6.84 -0.66
N ARG A 47 -10.92 7.31 -1.83
CA ARG A 47 -12.27 7.05 -2.33
C ARG A 47 -12.22 6.11 -3.52
N PHE A 48 -12.69 4.88 -3.31
CA PHE A 48 -12.96 3.96 -4.40
C PHE A 48 -14.18 4.44 -5.19
N CYS A 49 -14.14 4.32 -6.51
CA CYS A 49 -15.22 4.76 -7.40
C CYS A 49 -15.75 3.59 -8.26
N GLY A 50 -16.93 3.79 -8.86
CA GLY A 50 -17.54 2.82 -9.74
C GLY A 50 -18.01 1.54 -9.03
N LYS A 51 -17.99 0.43 -9.77
CA LYS A 51 -18.48 -0.89 -9.31
C LYS A 51 -17.32 -1.78 -8.87
N SER A 52 -17.64 -2.83 -8.11
CA SER A 52 -16.68 -3.88 -7.71
C SER A 52 -15.53 -3.38 -6.80
N VAL A 53 -15.83 -2.45 -5.88
CA VAL A 53 -14.85 -1.88 -4.92
C VAL A 53 -14.05 -2.96 -4.19
N LYS A 54 -14.69 -4.06 -3.75
CA LYS A 54 -14.00 -5.18 -3.10
C LYS A 54 -12.88 -5.78 -3.97
N ARG A 55 -13.12 -5.88 -5.28
CA ARG A 55 -12.14 -6.39 -6.25
C ARG A 55 -11.01 -5.39 -6.48
N GLN A 56 -11.31 -4.09 -6.51
CA GLN A 56 -10.29 -3.04 -6.58
C GLN A 56 -9.34 -3.14 -5.39
N ILE A 57 -9.89 -3.24 -4.17
CA ILE A 57 -9.10 -3.40 -2.95
C ILE A 57 -8.27 -4.68 -2.98
N GLY A 58 -8.87 -5.81 -3.34
CA GLY A 58 -8.18 -7.11 -3.32
C GLY A 58 -7.12 -7.30 -4.40
N ASN A 59 -7.21 -6.58 -5.52
CA ASN A 59 -6.22 -6.64 -6.60
C ASN A 59 -5.13 -5.57 -6.47
N ALA A 60 -5.34 -4.56 -5.65
CA ALA A 60 -4.39 -3.47 -5.49
C ALA A 60 -3.09 -3.94 -4.86
N VAL A 61 -2.00 -3.27 -5.22
CA VAL A 61 -0.75 -3.31 -4.45
C VAL A 61 -0.94 -2.42 -3.22
N PRO A 62 -0.61 -2.89 -1.99
CA PRO A 62 -0.69 -2.04 -0.81
C PRO A 62 0.12 -0.75 -0.99
N PRO A 63 -0.44 0.46 -0.77
CA PRO A 63 0.28 1.72 -0.99
C PRO A 63 1.60 1.83 -0.23
N VAL A 64 1.69 1.32 1.01
CA VAL A 64 2.94 1.32 1.78
C VAL A 64 4.01 0.45 1.12
N LEU A 65 3.64 -0.69 0.54
CA LEU A 65 4.55 -1.53 -0.22
C LEU A 65 4.99 -0.85 -1.51
N GLY A 66 4.04 -0.26 -2.25
CA GLY A 66 4.32 0.53 -3.45
C GLY A 66 5.34 1.63 -3.17
N ARG A 67 5.15 2.39 -2.10
CA ARG A 67 6.07 3.45 -1.65
C ARG A 67 7.48 2.93 -1.41
N ALA A 68 7.62 1.79 -0.72
CA ALA A 68 8.94 1.21 -0.43
C ALA A 68 9.67 0.80 -1.71
N ILE A 69 8.96 0.19 -2.66
CA ILE A 69 9.52 -0.20 -3.96
C ILE A 69 9.92 1.04 -4.78
N PHE A 70 9.02 2.02 -4.92
CA PHE A 70 9.28 3.22 -5.71
C PHE A 70 10.42 4.06 -5.15
N LEU A 71 10.61 4.09 -3.83
CA LEU A 71 11.74 4.77 -3.20
C LEU A 71 13.07 4.20 -3.68
N GLU A 72 13.19 2.87 -3.76
CA GLU A 72 14.41 2.21 -4.23
C GLU A 72 14.60 2.33 -5.75
N VAL A 73 13.52 2.25 -6.53
CA VAL A 73 13.57 2.52 -7.98
C VAL A 73 14.08 3.92 -8.25
N ARG A 74 13.54 4.94 -7.56
CA ARG A 74 14.00 6.32 -7.74
C ARG A 74 15.46 6.49 -7.35
N ARG A 75 15.91 5.91 -6.23
CA ARG A 75 17.32 5.95 -5.82
C ARG A 75 18.25 5.34 -6.87
N ALA A 76 17.85 4.23 -7.48
CA ALA A 76 18.61 3.59 -8.54
C ALA A 76 18.71 4.48 -9.78
N LEU A 77 17.58 5.07 -10.21
CA LEU A 77 17.55 5.96 -11.38
C LEU A 77 18.36 7.24 -11.15
N GLU A 78 18.17 7.93 -10.02
CA GLU A 78 18.98 9.10 -9.66
C GLU A 78 20.48 8.77 -9.53
N GLY A 79 20.80 7.54 -9.15
CA GLY A 79 22.17 7.05 -9.10
C GLY A 79 22.80 6.95 -10.48
N ILE A 80 22.03 6.52 -11.50
CA ILE A 80 22.44 6.40 -12.90
C ILE A 80 22.49 7.77 -13.58
N ASP A 81 21.47 8.61 -13.38
CA ASP A 81 21.38 9.92 -14.03
C ASP A 81 22.49 10.88 -13.57
N ARG A 82 22.98 10.73 -12.32
CA ARG A 82 24.16 11.46 -11.83
C ARG A 82 25.46 11.05 -12.52
N VAL A 83 25.51 9.90 -13.20
CA VAL A 83 26.71 9.44 -13.90
C VAL A 83 26.85 10.09 -15.29
N ASP A 84 25.77 10.66 -15.83
CA ASP A 84 25.73 11.27 -17.17
C ASP A 84 25.81 12.82 -17.15
N GLY A 85 25.92 13.44 -15.98
CA GLY A 85 25.88 14.89 -15.81
C GLY A 85 27.02 15.47 -14.97
N VAL A 86 28.14 15.81 -15.64
CA VAL A 86 29.15 16.80 -15.26
C VAL A 86 30.14 16.42 -14.13
N GLU A 87 31.43 16.31 -14.52
CA GLU A 87 32.57 16.55 -13.63
C GLU A 87 32.43 17.90 -12.90
N GLY A 88 32.07 17.89 -11.63
CA GLY A 88 31.90 19.12 -10.86
C GLY A 88 31.78 18.89 -9.36
N ARG A 89 32.94 18.92 -8.67
CA ARG A 89 33.14 19.05 -7.21
C ARG A 89 31.90 19.38 -6.36
N GLY A 90 31.58 18.53 -5.38
CA GLY A 90 31.05 19.01 -4.10
C GLY A 90 30.10 18.10 -3.30
N LYS A 91 30.68 17.45 -2.29
CA LYS A 91 30.12 17.07 -0.97
C LYS A 91 29.33 15.77 -0.81
N VAL A 92 29.96 14.93 0.01
CA VAL A 92 29.53 13.76 0.76
C VAL A 92 28.21 13.97 1.50
N GLY A 93 27.36 12.94 1.49
CA GLY A 93 26.52 12.58 2.62
C GLY A 93 25.22 13.38 2.77
N GLY A 94 24.17 12.90 2.12
CA GLY A 94 22.81 13.30 2.45
C GLY A 94 21.85 12.25 1.94
N VAL A 95 21.30 11.44 2.84
CA VAL A 95 20.00 10.81 2.58
C VAL A 95 19.05 11.99 2.48
N VAL A 96 18.80 12.48 1.25
CA VAL A 96 17.75 13.45 1.03
C VAL A 96 16.48 12.72 1.43
N GLY A 97 15.94 13.07 2.60
CA GLY A 97 14.64 12.62 3.05
C GLY A 97 13.64 13.17 2.06
N VAL A 98 13.36 12.40 1.01
CA VAL A 98 12.28 12.74 0.10
C VAL A 98 11.03 12.10 0.69
N ASP A 99 10.18 12.95 1.24
CA ASP A 99 8.83 12.57 1.63
C ASP A 99 8.06 12.20 0.36
N VAL A 100 8.11 10.91 0.00
CA VAL A 100 7.19 10.36 -1.00
C VAL A 100 5.83 10.27 -0.31
N ASP A 101 4.93 11.15 -0.73
CA ASP A 101 3.55 11.16 -0.25
C ASP A 101 2.84 9.90 -0.73
N LEU A 102 2.17 9.17 0.18
CA LEU A 102 1.34 8.04 -0.20
C LEU A 102 0.25 8.45 -1.19
N ARG A 103 -0.16 9.72 -1.19
CA ARG A 103 -1.10 10.26 -2.18
C ARG A 103 -0.54 10.19 -3.60
N GLU A 104 0.74 10.51 -3.82
CA GLU A 104 1.35 10.43 -5.15
C GLU A 104 1.46 8.98 -5.65
N VAL A 105 1.81 8.04 -4.77
CA VAL A 105 1.87 6.61 -5.13
C VAL A 105 0.49 6.07 -5.49
N VAL A 106 -0.55 6.53 -4.79
CA VAL A 106 -1.94 6.14 -5.05
C VAL A 106 -2.50 6.81 -6.31
N GLU A 107 -2.04 7.99 -6.70
CA GLU A 107 -2.45 8.59 -8.00
C GLU A 107 -1.84 7.88 -9.21
N ILE A 108 -0.72 7.16 -9.02
CA ILE A 108 -0.05 6.41 -10.09
C ILE A 108 -0.67 5.00 -10.29
N LEU A 109 -1.42 4.48 -9.32
CA LEU A 109 -2.03 3.14 -9.32
C LEU A 109 -3.55 3.18 -9.57
#